data_AF-A0A966MTU2-F1
#
_entry.id   AF-A0A966MTU2-F1
#
_cell.length_a   1.000
_cell.length_b   1.000
_cell.length_c   1.000
_cell.angle_alpha   90.00
_cell.angle_beta   90.00
_cell.angle_gamma   90.00
#
_symmetry.space_group_name_H-M   'P 1'
#
loop_
_entity.id
_entity.type
_entity.pdbx_description
1 polymer ?
#
loop_
_entity_poly.entity_id
_entity_poly.type
_entity_poly.pdbx_seq_one_letter_code
_entity_poly.pdbx_strand_id
1 'polypeptide(L)'
;AFRRLLELGWDIEAPGMLATRRVLFRLLAEDNDPTLLAELRPPGDDEDLVRHGRLLLREAAACALAQAGFESDPRLRGAARRLVDRVDAFLGSPLASKPWIRIGNQHVLAAEAAVPSFHLLVMLAHMPQFRSEHAQFIERLYQWLTQPWPRQAPVQQVGEYLVEQPHLVLGDFLSTRSALDQDMPSAVAWLEAMARLGFLGRHEGWVKLLDRTLDDRGKRGVWTPPRSMSMPGQVPPWAWPVLPLHDGALAAGADKAEALSADVTFRLALIAKLAGRTLEFS
;
A
#
# COMPACT_ATOMS: atom_id res chain seq x y z
N ALA A 1 3.94 6.82 -10.41
CA ALA A 1 5.24 6.87 -11.12
C ALA A 1 6.44 6.96 -10.16
N PHE A 2 6.55 8.00 -9.31
CA PHE A 2 7.71 8.19 -8.41
C PHE A 2 8.16 6.93 -7.64
N ARG A 3 7.24 6.28 -6.91
CA ARG A 3 7.52 5.02 -6.19
C ARG A 3 8.08 3.91 -7.10
N ARG A 4 7.56 3.79 -8.33
CA ARG A 4 8.04 2.79 -9.30
C ARG A 4 9.45 3.11 -9.79
N LEU A 5 9.76 4.40 -10.00
CA LEU A 5 11.12 4.82 -10.37
C LEU A 5 12.12 4.47 -9.26
N LEU A 6 11.75 4.64 -7.99
CA LEU A 6 12.56 4.18 -6.86
C LEU A 6 12.80 2.66 -6.91
N GLU A 7 11.76 1.88 -7.17
CA GLU A 7 11.86 0.41 -7.30
C GLU A 7 12.71 -0.02 -8.50
N LEU A 8 12.74 0.78 -9.57
CA LEU A 8 13.63 0.60 -10.72
C LEU A 8 15.07 1.09 -10.48
N GLY A 9 15.38 1.55 -9.26
CA GLY A 9 16.73 1.99 -8.89
C GLY A 9 17.12 3.37 -9.42
N TRP A 10 16.17 4.21 -9.81
CA TRP A 10 16.48 5.59 -10.21
C TRP A 10 17.07 6.37 -9.04
N ASP A 11 18.13 7.13 -9.33
CA ASP A 11 18.74 8.02 -8.36
C ASP A 11 17.74 9.10 -7.91
N ILE A 12 17.58 9.22 -6.59
CA ILE A 12 16.71 10.18 -5.94
C ILE A 12 17.14 11.64 -6.16
N GLU A 13 18.43 11.86 -6.44
CA GLU A 13 18.99 13.19 -6.76
C GLU A 13 18.93 13.50 -8.26
N ALA A 14 18.39 12.61 -9.10
CA ALA A 14 18.17 12.89 -10.50
C ALA A 14 17.20 14.10 -10.68
N PRO A 15 17.40 14.97 -11.68
CA PRO A 15 16.61 16.21 -11.82
C PRO A 15 15.09 16.02 -11.80
N GLY A 16 14.57 14.97 -12.46
CA GLY A 16 13.15 14.64 -12.45
C GLY A 16 12.64 14.16 -11.09
N MET A 17 13.47 13.41 -10.35
CA MET A 17 13.16 12.96 -8.99
C MET A 17 13.17 14.14 -8.02
N LEU A 18 14.12 15.07 -8.14
CA LEU A 18 14.17 16.32 -7.37
C LEU A 18 12.94 17.20 -7.59
N ALA A 19 12.54 17.40 -8.84
CA ALA A 19 11.34 18.17 -9.18
C ALA A 19 10.09 17.56 -8.55
N THR A 20 9.93 16.25 -8.67
CA THR A 20 8.80 15.52 -8.09
C THR A 20 8.82 15.58 -6.56
N ARG A 21 9.98 15.35 -5.93
CA ARG A 21 10.18 15.44 -4.48
C ARG A 21 9.72 16.77 -3.90
N ARG A 22 10.04 17.89 -4.57
CA ARG A 22 9.58 19.22 -4.15
C ARG A 22 8.05 19.32 -4.12
N VAL A 23 7.38 18.79 -5.14
CA VAL A 23 5.90 18.75 -5.19
C VAL A 23 5.36 17.87 -4.06
N LEU A 24 5.93 16.69 -3.83
CA LEU A 24 5.51 15.78 -2.76
C LEU A 24 5.61 16.44 -1.37
N PHE A 25 6.72 17.13 -1.07
CA PHE A 25 6.85 17.84 0.20
C PHE A 25 5.89 19.02 0.34
N ARG A 26 5.56 19.71 -0.76
CA ARG A 26 4.54 20.78 -0.73
C ARG A 26 3.17 20.23 -0.36
N LEU A 27 2.81 19.02 -0.84
CA LEU A 27 1.56 18.37 -0.46
C LEU A 27 1.44 18.21 1.06
N LEU A 28 2.54 17.86 1.75
CA LEU A 28 2.56 17.62 3.19
C LEU A 28 2.39 18.87 4.06
N ALA A 29 2.56 20.07 3.49
CA ALA A 29 2.51 21.32 4.24
C ALA A 29 1.13 21.67 4.79
N GLU A 30 0.06 20.97 4.37
CA GLU A 30 -1.33 21.26 4.75
C GLU A 30 -1.72 22.74 4.58
N ASP A 31 -1.15 23.37 3.55
CA ASP A 31 -1.59 24.71 3.18
C ASP A 31 -3.09 24.64 2.81
N ASN A 32 -3.87 25.49 3.47
CA ASN A 32 -5.30 25.66 3.22
C ASN A 32 -5.54 26.65 2.08
N ASP A 33 -4.49 27.24 1.51
CA ASP A 33 -4.59 28.08 0.34
C ASP A 33 -5.38 27.33 -0.76
N PRO A 34 -6.54 27.85 -1.19
CA PRO A 34 -7.34 27.22 -2.24
C PRO A 34 -6.57 27.14 -3.57
N THR A 35 -5.53 27.98 -3.74
CA THR A 35 -4.65 27.98 -4.91
C THR A 35 -3.52 26.96 -4.83
N LEU A 36 -3.23 26.41 -3.64
CA LEU A 36 -2.26 25.32 -3.51
C LEU A 36 -2.79 24.11 -4.27
N LEU A 37 -2.06 23.66 -5.29
CA LEU A 37 -2.48 22.61 -6.25
C LEU A 37 -3.63 23.04 -7.17
N ALA A 38 -3.81 24.34 -7.44
CA ALA A 38 -4.77 24.80 -8.44
C ALA A 38 -4.53 24.15 -9.81
N GLU A 39 -3.28 23.82 -10.14
CA GLU A 39 -2.91 23.07 -11.34
C GLU A 39 -3.48 21.65 -11.39
N LEU A 40 -3.85 21.09 -10.23
CA LEU A 40 -4.51 19.79 -10.10
C LEU A 40 -6.02 19.92 -9.88
N ARG A 41 -6.58 21.14 -9.87
CA ARG A 41 -8.02 21.38 -9.68
C ARG A 41 -8.72 21.47 -11.04
N PRO A 42 -9.60 20.50 -11.38
CA PRO A 42 -10.48 20.63 -12.53
C PRO A 42 -11.45 21.83 -12.37
N PRO A 43 -11.83 22.49 -13.48
CA PRO A 43 -12.79 23.58 -13.43
C PRO A 43 -14.20 23.06 -13.07
N GLY A 44 -14.86 23.71 -12.10
CA GLY A 44 -16.25 23.41 -11.72
C GLY A 44 -16.44 22.36 -10.62
N ASP A 45 -15.37 21.92 -9.96
CA ASP A 45 -15.43 20.86 -8.97
C ASP A 45 -16.00 21.28 -7.60
N ASP A 46 -16.75 20.34 -7.02
CA ASP A 46 -17.31 20.34 -5.66
C ASP A 46 -16.22 20.39 -4.59
N GLU A 47 -16.39 21.25 -3.58
CA GLU A 47 -15.37 21.50 -2.55
C GLU A 47 -15.06 20.28 -1.67
N ASP A 48 -16.06 19.43 -1.38
CA ASP A 48 -15.87 18.24 -0.56
C ASP A 48 -15.07 17.17 -1.31
N LEU A 49 -15.34 17.00 -2.61
CA LEU A 49 -14.55 16.12 -3.48
C LEU A 49 -13.10 16.59 -3.62
N VAL A 50 -12.87 17.91 -3.77
CA VAL A 50 -11.51 18.47 -3.84
C VAL A 50 -10.77 18.25 -2.51
N ARG A 51 -11.43 18.49 -1.38
CA ARG A 51 -10.84 18.27 -0.05
C ARG A 51 -10.47 16.80 0.14
N HIS A 52 -11.37 15.89 -0.21
CA HIS A 52 -11.14 14.44 -0.15
C HIS A 52 -9.97 14.02 -1.03
N GLY A 53 -9.96 14.41 -2.30
CA GLY A 53 -8.87 14.12 -3.23
C GLY A 53 -7.52 14.64 -2.76
N ARG A 54 -7.47 15.86 -2.18
CA ARG A 54 -6.25 16.41 -1.58
C ARG A 54 -5.75 15.58 -0.40
N LEU A 55 -6.63 15.09 0.47
CA LEU A 55 -6.23 14.21 1.58
C LEU A 55 -5.59 12.91 1.06
N LEU A 56 -6.19 12.30 0.04
CA LEU A 56 -5.63 11.11 -0.61
C LEU A 56 -4.25 11.36 -1.23
N LEU A 57 -4.09 12.49 -1.93
CA LEU A 57 -2.80 12.89 -2.50
C LEU A 57 -1.74 13.12 -1.43
N ARG A 58 -2.11 13.67 -0.28
CA ARG A 58 -1.19 13.85 0.87
C ARG A 58 -0.74 12.51 1.45
N GLU A 59 -1.66 11.56 1.62
CA GLU A 59 -1.33 10.21 2.05
C GLU A 59 -0.39 9.51 1.07
N ALA A 60 -0.71 9.59 -0.22
CA ALA A 60 0.12 9.02 -1.27
C ALA A 60 1.52 9.68 -1.32
N ALA A 61 1.61 10.99 -1.08
CA ALA A 61 2.87 11.71 -1.02
C ALA A 61 3.72 11.32 0.20
N ALA A 62 3.10 11.20 1.36
CA ALA A 62 3.76 10.73 2.58
C ALA A 62 4.31 9.30 2.39
N CYS A 63 3.51 8.42 1.81
CA CYS A 63 3.92 7.07 1.40
C CYS A 63 5.14 7.09 0.45
N ALA A 64 5.10 7.91 -0.60
CA ALA A 64 6.19 8.01 -1.56
C ALA A 64 7.50 8.55 -0.93
N LEU A 65 7.40 9.55 -0.06
CA LEU A 65 8.56 10.14 0.63
C LEU A 65 9.14 9.20 1.69
N ALA A 66 8.31 8.45 2.40
CA ALA A 66 8.76 7.40 3.32
C ALA A 66 9.54 6.32 2.57
N GLN A 67 9.02 5.81 1.45
CA GLN A 67 9.72 4.82 0.64
C GLN A 67 11.06 5.34 0.08
N ALA A 68 11.14 6.64 -0.17
CA ALA A 68 12.36 7.34 -0.57
C ALA A 68 13.38 7.57 0.56
N GLY A 69 13.08 7.18 1.81
CA GLY A 69 14.00 7.26 2.94
C GLY A 69 13.97 8.59 3.71
N PHE A 70 12.96 9.44 3.52
CA PHE A 70 12.84 10.73 4.21
C PHE A 70 12.20 10.66 5.60
N GLU A 71 12.29 9.52 6.30
CA GLU A 71 11.67 9.29 7.61
C GLU A 71 12.03 10.38 8.66
N SER A 72 13.24 10.92 8.59
CA SER A 72 13.72 11.95 9.51
C SER A 72 13.24 13.37 9.17
N ASP A 73 12.61 13.59 8.01
CA ASP A 73 12.12 14.92 7.62
C ASP A 73 10.92 15.32 8.51
N PRO A 74 10.96 16.48 9.20
CA PRO A 74 9.88 16.91 10.09
C PRO A 74 8.51 17.03 9.42
N ARG A 75 8.45 17.36 8.12
CA ARG A 75 7.19 17.48 7.38
C ARG A 75 6.56 16.10 7.19
N LEU A 76 7.37 15.10 6.85
CA LEU A 76 6.89 13.72 6.75
C LEU A 76 6.46 13.21 8.12
N ARG A 77 7.26 13.41 9.17
CA ARG A 77 6.88 12.99 10.53
C ARG A 77 5.60 13.66 11.01
N GLY A 78 5.44 14.95 10.75
CA GLY A 78 4.21 15.68 11.07
C GLY A 78 2.98 15.12 10.34
N ALA A 79 3.10 14.84 9.04
CA ALA A 79 2.03 14.23 8.25
C ALA A 79 1.71 12.80 8.74
N ALA A 80 2.74 11.99 8.99
CA ALA A 80 2.59 10.63 9.50
C ALA A 80 1.91 10.63 10.88
N ARG A 81 2.27 11.56 11.77
CA ARG A 81 1.65 11.70 13.09
C ARG A 81 0.16 12.01 12.99
N ARG A 82 -0.23 12.98 12.15
CA ARG A 82 -1.66 13.31 11.95
C ARG A 82 -2.44 12.13 11.36
N LEU A 83 -1.84 11.39 10.44
CA LEU A 83 -2.46 10.18 9.87
C LEU A 83 -2.66 9.10 10.92
N VAL A 84 -1.61 8.80 11.69
CA VAL A 84 -1.69 7.83 12.79
C VAL A 84 -2.72 8.26 13.81
N ASP A 85 -2.73 9.52 14.24
CA ASP A 85 -3.68 9.99 15.26
C ASP A 85 -5.14 9.85 14.79
N ARG A 86 -5.44 10.16 13.52
CA ARG A 86 -6.79 9.96 12.95
C ARG A 86 -7.20 8.50 12.90
N VAL A 87 -6.32 7.63 12.38
CA VAL A 87 -6.63 6.21 12.24
C VAL A 87 -6.67 5.52 13.60
N ASP A 88 -5.79 5.89 14.53
CA ASP A 88 -5.77 5.37 15.90
C ASP A 88 -7.07 5.71 16.65
N ALA A 89 -7.56 6.95 16.50
CA ALA A 89 -8.85 7.36 17.05
C ALA A 89 -10.01 6.51 16.49
N PHE A 90 -9.99 6.22 15.19
CA PHE A 90 -10.97 5.31 14.58
C PHE A 90 -10.85 3.88 15.13
N LEU A 91 -9.65 3.30 15.12
CA LEU A 91 -9.40 1.93 15.57
C LEU A 91 -9.73 1.72 17.06
N GLY A 92 -9.57 2.76 17.89
CA GLY A 92 -9.97 2.75 19.30
C GLY A 92 -11.45 3.02 19.54
N SER A 93 -12.22 3.38 18.51
CA SER A 93 -13.64 3.73 18.64
C SER A 93 -14.55 2.51 18.47
N PRO A 94 -15.82 2.57 18.96
CA PRO A 94 -16.83 1.56 18.65
C PRO A 94 -17.09 1.39 17.15
N LEU A 95 -16.83 2.44 16.35
CA LEU A 95 -17.04 2.44 14.91
C LEU A 95 -16.14 1.43 14.18
N ALA A 96 -14.95 1.13 14.72
CA ALA A 96 -14.10 0.09 14.14
C ALA A 96 -14.81 -1.29 14.11
N SER A 97 -15.56 -1.63 15.15
CA SER A 97 -16.28 -2.92 15.18
C SER A 97 -17.44 -3.00 14.17
N LYS A 98 -18.02 -1.86 13.81
CA LYS A 98 -19.16 -1.77 12.88
C LYS A 98 -19.06 -0.48 12.06
N PRO A 99 -18.16 -0.41 11.06
CA PRO A 99 -17.89 0.82 10.33
C PRO A 99 -18.96 1.15 9.27
N TRP A 100 -19.93 0.25 9.08
CA TRP A 100 -20.92 0.32 8.02
C TRP A 100 -22.23 0.93 8.51
N ILE A 101 -22.72 1.93 7.78
CA ILE A 101 -24.03 2.54 7.91
C ILE A 101 -24.86 2.28 6.65
N ARG A 102 -26.18 2.36 6.79
CA ARG A 102 -27.09 2.21 5.66
C ARG A 102 -27.52 3.57 5.15
N ILE A 103 -27.25 3.85 3.88
CA ILE A 103 -27.72 5.04 3.16
C ILE A 103 -28.57 4.55 1.99
N GLY A 104 -29.88 4.82 2.05
CA GLY A 104 -30.85 4.27 1.11
C GLY A 104 -30.79 2.73 1.08
N ASN A 105 -30.42 2.18 -0.08
CA ASN A 105 -30.29 0.74 -0.32
C ASN A 105 -28.86 0.21 -0.29
N GLN A 106 -27.86 1.04 0.03
CA GLN A 106 -26.45 0.65 0.08
C GLN A 106 -25.92 0.67 1.52
N HIS A 107 -25.00 -0.26 1.83
CA HIS A 107 -24.18 -0.19 3.03
C HIS A 107 -22.87 0.50 2.65
N VAL A 108 -22.57 1.59 3.32
CA VAL A 108 -21.39 2.42 3.08
C VAL A 108 -20.62 2.61 4.39
N LEU A 109 -19.33 2.88 4.29
CA LEU A 109 -18.52 3.31 5.42
C LEU A 109 -19.07 4.65 5.94
N ALA A 110 -19.13 4.77 7.26
CA ALA A 110 -19.46 6.04 7.91
C ALA A 110 -18.47 7.13 7.45
N ALA A 111 -18.96 8.36 7.27
CA ALA A 111 -18.15 9.46 6.74
C ALA A 111 -16.96 9.79 7.65
N GLU A 112 -17.12 9.59 8.95
CA GLU A 112 -16.09 9.78 9.98
C GLU A 112 -15.13 8.58 10.14
N ALA A 113 -15.35 7.48 9.42
CA ALA A 113 -14.50 6.30 9.51
C ALA A 113 -13.13 6.55 8.86
N ALA A 114 -12.12 6.83 9.68
CA ALA A 114 -10.72 6.94 9.27
C ALA A 114 -10.06 5.56 9.19
N VAL A 115 -10.52 4.74 8.25
CA VAL A 115 -9.99 3.38 8.00
C VAL A 115 -8.53 3.46 7.52
N PRO A 116 -7.62 2.55 7.94
CA PRO A 116 -6.27 2.48 7.39
C PRO A 116 -6.25 2.37 5.85
N SER A 117 -5.33 3.06 5.19
CA SER A 117 -5.12 2.96 3.73
C SER A 117 -3.87 2.15 3.37
N PHE A 118 -3.78 1.63 2.15
CA PHE A 118 -2.53 1.00 1.67
C PHE A 118 -1.36 2.00 1.68
N HIS A 119 -1.64 3.30 1.48
CA HIS A 119 -0.63 4.35 1.60
C HIS A 119 -0.07 4.46 3.02
N LEU A 120 -0.93 4.43 4.03
CA LEU A 120 -0.51 4.39 5.44
C LEU A 120 0.35 3.16 5.73
N LEU A 121 -0.07 1.97 5.28
CA LEU A 121 0.69 0.74 5.53
C LEU A 121 2.08 0.79 4.92
N VAL A 122 2.19 1.22 3.65
CA VAL A 122 3.49 1.35 2.98
C VAL A 122 4.33 2.46 3.62
N MET A 123 3.73 3.60 3.97
CA MET A 123 4.43 4.67 4.69
C MET A 123 5.07 4.13 5.97
N LEU A 124 4.28 3.48 6.82
CA LEU A 124 4.76 2.89 8.07
C LEU A 124 5.80 1.80 7.81
N ALA A 125 5.62 0.95 6.80
CA ALA A 125 6.57 -0.10 6.41
C ALA A 125 7.98 0.44 6.13
N HIS A 126 8.08 1.69 5.65
CA HIS A 126 9.35 2.37 5.38
C HIS A 126 9.77 3.38 6.46
N MET A 127 9.08 3.44 7.60
CA MET A 127 9.42 4.31 8.74
C MET A 127 9.64 3.51 10.04
N PRO A 128 10.67 2.66 10.14
CA PRO A 128 10.90 1.80 11.30
C PRO A 128 11.08 2.52 12.63
N GLN A 129 11.73 3.69 12.66
CA GLN A 129 11.92 4.46 13.88
C GLN A 129 10.60 5.10 14.35
N PHE A 130 9.80 5.62 13.42
CA PHE A 130 8.48 6.14 13.71
C PHE A 130 7.55 5.06 14.27
N ARG A 131 7.62 3.83 13.74
CA ARG A 131 6.85 2.70 14.27
C ARG A 131 7.21 2.37 15.72
N SER A 132 8.50 2.41 16.09
CA SER A 132 8.91 2.08 17.46
C SER A 132 8.40 3.13 18.46
N GLU A 133 8.32 4.40 18.05
CA GLU A 133 7.71 5.49 18.82
C GLU A 133 6.17 5.35 18.96
N HIS A 134 5.53 4.58 18.08
CA HIS A 134 4.08 4.39 18.02
C HIS A 134 3.65 2.93 18.19
N ALA A 135 4.36 2.16 19.03
CA ALA A 135 4.14 0.73 19.20
C ALA A 135 2.69 0.34 19.55
N GLN A 136 2.00 1.12 20.38
CA GLN A 136 0.59 0.84 20.75
C GLN A 136 -0.36 0.91 19.55
N PHE A 137 -0.17 1.92 18.69
CA PHE A 137 -0.94 2.05 17.45
C PHE A 137 -0.62 0.89 16.50
N ILE A 138 0.66 0.49 16.39
CA ILE A 138 1.09 -0.65 15.57
C ILE A 138 0.42 -1.95 16.03
N GLU A 139 0.25 -2.18 17.33
CA GLU A 139 -0.48 -3.34 17.85
C GLU A 139 -1.98 -3.30 17.51
N ARG A 140 -2.64 -2.14 17.65
CA ARG A 140 -4.05 -1.99 17.22
C ARG A 140 -4.22 -2.17 15.72
N LEU A 141 -3.28 -1.65 14.93
CA LEU A 141 -3.27 -1.84 13.49
C LEU A 141 -3.14 -3.33 13.13
N TYR A 142 -2.27 -4.09 13.81
CA TYR A 142 -2.18 -5.54 13.62
C TYR A 142 -3.52 -6.26 13.90
N GLN A 143 -4.20 -5.90 15.00
CA GLN A 143 -5.50 -6.46 15.34
C GLN A 143 -6.57 -6.16 14.29
N TRP A 144 -6.51 -5.00 13.64
CA TRP A 144 -7.39 -4.65 12.53
C TRP A 144 -7.09 -5.48 11.27
N LEU A 145 -5.82 -5.54 10.87
CA LEU A 145 -5.39 -6.16 9.61
C LEU A 145 -5.48 -7.68 9.61
N THR A 146 -5.71 -8.30 10.76
CA THR A 146 -5.91 -9.76 10.89
C THR A 146 -7.38 -10.16 10.92
N GLN A 147 -8.31 -9.21 10.83
CA GLN A 147 -9.73 -9.50 10.70
C GLN A 147 -10.06 -9.94 9.27
N PRO A 148 -11.08 -10.78 9.06
CA PRO A 148 -11.49 -11.16 7.71
C PRO A 148 -11.89 -9.94 6.87
N TRP A 149 -11.43 -9.90 5.62
CA TRP A 149 -11.84 -8.86 4.69
C TRP A 149 -13.35 -8.91 4.42
N PRO A 150 -14.08 -7.79 4.55
CA PRO A 150 -15.52 -7.76 4.34
C PRO A 150 -15.88 -7.95 2.86
N ARG A 151 -17.09 -8.46 2.60
CA ARG A 151 -17.59 -8.63 1.22
C ARG A 151 -18.10 -7.32 0.60
N GLN A 152 -18.40 -6.33 1.44
CA GLN A 152 -18.88 -5.03 1.03
C GLN A 152 -17.78 -4.23 0.35
N ALA A 153 -18.11 -3.56 -0.76
CA ALA A 153 -17.20 -2.61 -1.39
C ALA A 153 -16.95 -1.42 -0.45
N PRO A 154 -15.72 -0.89 -0.38
CA PRO A 154 -15.40 0.28 0.43
C PRO A 154 -15.99 1.54 -0.22
N VAL A 155 -17.27 1.82 -0.03
CA VAL A 155 -17.91 3.06 -0.49
C VAL A 155 -18.06 3.98 0.71
N GLN A 156 -17.77 5.27 0.56
CA GLN A 156 -17.92 6.28 1.62
C GLN A 156 -18.65 7.51 1.08
N GLN A 157 -19.45 8.14 1.93
CA GLN A 157 -20.09 9.40 1.58
C GLN A 157 -19.08 10.56 1.69
N VAL A 158 -18.95 11.34 0.61
CA VAL A 158 -18.14 12.56 0.53
C VAL A 158 -19.04 13.68 0.03
N GLY A 159 -19.44 14.59 0.93
CA GLY A 159 -20.50 15.57 0.64
C GLY A 159 -21.81 14.86 0.29
N GLU A 160 -22.34 15.15 -0.90
CA GLU A 160 -23.56 14.51 -1.44
C GLU A 160 -23.27 13.23 -2.24
N TYR A 161 -22.00 12.89 -2.47
CA TYR A 161 -21.60 11.79 -3.34
C TYR A 161 -21.26 10.52 -2.58
N LEU A 162 -21.60 9.37 -3.15
CA LEU A 162 -21.10 8.07 -2.72
C LEU A 162 -19.90 7.70 -3.58
N VAL A 163 -18.71 7.64 -2.96
CA VAL A 163 -17.43 7.47 -3.65
C VAL A 163 -16.80 6.14 -3.25
N GLU A 164 -16.33 5.37 -4.23
CA GLU A 164 -15.53 4.18 -3.97
C GLU A 164 -14.14 4.55 -3.45
N GLN A 165 -13.69 3.83 -2.42
CA GLN A 165 -12.42 4.03 -1.71
C GLN A 165 -11.57 2.75 -1.78
N PRO A 166 -11.15 2.30 -2.98
CA PRO A 166 -10.42 1.03 -3.15
C PRO A 166 -9.01 1.02 -2.52
N HIS A 167 -8.54 2.18 -2.04
CA HIS A 167 -7.26 2.34 -1.36
C HIS A 167 -7.34 2.00 0.14
N LEU A 168 -8.55 1.83 0.70
CA LEU A 168 -8.76 1.48 2.11
C LEU A 168 -8.53 -0.01 2.37
N VAL A 169 -8.02 -0.31 3.56
CA VAL A 169 -7.68 -1.65 4.02
C VAL A 169 -8.61 -2.03 5.15
N LEU A 170 -9.52 -2.96 4.86
CA LEU A 170 -10.62 -3.32 5.75
C LEU A 170 -10.39 -4.62 6.54
N GLY A 171 -9.18 -5.18 6.48
CA GLY A 171 -8.82 -6.43 7.15
C GLY A 171 -7.66 -7.13 6.43
N ASP A 172 -7.63 -8.46 6.53
CA ASP A 172 -6.66 -9.33 5.87
C ASP A 172 -6.95 -9.43 4.37
N PHE A 173 -6.16 -8.72 3.58
CA PHE A 173 -6.23 -8.74 2.12
C PHE A 173 -6.07 -10.15 1.53
N LEU A 174 -5.35 -11.04 2.22
CA LEU A 174 -5.11 -12.43 1.81
C LEU A 174 -5.94 -13.44 2.63
N SER A 175 -7.18 -13.07 2.95
CA SER A 175 -8.12 -13.89 3.74
C SER A 175 -8.48 -15.27 3.15
N THR A 176 -8.19 -15.51 1.86
CA THR A 176 -8.47 -16.80 1.20
C THR A 176 -7.21 -17.43 0.62
N ARG A 177 -7.19 -18.77 0.58
CA ARG A 177 -6.03 -19.53 0.03
C ARG A 177 -5.76 -19.25 -1.45
N SER A 178 -6.78 -18.82 -2.21
CA SER A 178 -6.67 -18.51 -3.63
C SER A 178 -6.31 -17.05 -3.91
N ALA A 179 -6.26 -16.18 -2.90
CA ALA A 179 -6.00 -14.75 -3.10
C ALA A 179 -4.67 -14.50 -3.84
N LEU A 180 -3.65 -15.33 -3.55
CA LEU A 180 -2.36 -15.27 -4.24
C LEU A 180 -2.45 -15.59 -5.72
N ASP A 181 -3.21 -16.63 -6.08
CA ASP A 181 -3.37 -17.06 -7.48
C ASP A 181 -4.20 -16.05 -8.29
N GLN A 182 -5.12 -15.32 -7.63
CA GLN A 182 -6.03 -14.37 -8.27
C GLN A 182 -5.40 -13.00 -8.55
N ASP A 183 -4.55 -12.50 -7.63
CA ASP A 183 -3.86 -11.22 -7.78
C ASP A 183 -2.47 -11.29 -7.12
N MET A 184 -1.52 -11.91 -7.84
CA MET A 184 -0.17 -12.10 -7.35
C MET A 184 0.57 -10.79 -7.03
N PRO A 185 0.54 -9.74 -7.89
CA PRO A 185 1.18 -8.46 -7.58
C PRO A 185 0.74 -7.88 -6.23
N SER A 186 -0.56 -7.86 -5.97
CA SER A 186 -1.10 -7.38 -4.71
C SER A 186 -0.73 -8.30 -3.54
N ALA A 187 -0.76 -9.62 -3.73
CA ALA A 187 -0.38 -10.57 -2.68
C ALA A 187 1.09 -10.44 -2.27
N VAL A 188 2.00 -10.33 -3.22
CA VAL A 188 3.43 -10.14 -2.94
C VAL A 188 3.67 -8.77 -2.28
N ALA A 189 3.06 -7.70 -2.78
CA ALA A 189 3.16 -6.38 -2.17
C ALA A 189 2.60 -6.35 -0.74
N TRP A 190 1.52 -7.09 -0.47
CA TRP A 190 0.96 -7.27 0.87
C TRP A 190 1.94 -7.99 1.80
N LEU A 191 2.48 -9.14 1.38
CA LEU A 191 3.44 -9.91 2.18
C LEU A 191 4.70 -9.09 2.48
N GLU A 192 5.19 -8.28 1.53
CA GLU A 192 6.30 -7.36 1.79
C GLU A 192 5.93 -6.30 2.81
N ALA A 193 4.78 -5.64 2.68
CA ALA A 193 4.33 -4.65 3.67
C ALA A 193 4.21 -5.28 5.07
N MET A 194 3.61 -6.47 5.18
CA MET A 194 3.48 -7.18 6.45
C MET A 194 4.84 -7.61 7.02
N ALA A 195 5.81 -8.00 6.17
CA ALA A 195 7.17 -8.32 6.62
C ALA A 195 7.89 -7.07 7.15
N ARG A 196 7.83 -5.95 6.43
CA ARG A 196 8.41 -4.68 6.84
C ARG A 196 7.80 -4.13 8.13
N LEU A 197 6.50 -4.32 8.33
CA LEU A 197 5.78 -3.94 9.56
C LEU A 197 6.10 -4.88 10.74
N GLY A 198 6.73 -6.03 10.51
CA GLY A 198 6.98 -7.05 11.54
C GLY A 198 5.76 -7.91 11.86
N PHE A 199 4.73 -7.90 11.02
CA PHE A 199 3.49 -8.65 11.23
C PHE A 199 3.52 -10.04 10.58
N LEU A 200 4.30 -10.22 9.51
CA LEU A 200 4.35 -11.47 8.75
C LEU A 200 4.57 -12.70 9.64
N GLY A 201 5.60 -12.67 10.50
CA GLY A 201 5.93 -13.79 11.38
C GLY A 201 4.92 -14.06 12.51
N ARG A 202 3.96 -13.14 12.73
CA ARG A 202 2.94 -13.25 13.77
C ARG A 202 1.65 -13.90 13.26
N HIS A 203 1.45 -13.95 11.95
CA HIS A 203 0.23 -14.44 11.32
C HIS A 203 0.48 -15.72 10.53
N GLU A 204 0.03 -16.87 11.06
CA GLU A 204 0.28 -18.18 10.45
C GLU A 204 -0.19 -18.28 8.99
N GLY A 205 -1.30 -17.64 8.65
CA GLY A 205 -1.84 -17.67 7.28
C GLY A 205 -0.87 -17.04 6.28
N TRP A 206 -0.25 -15.92 6.65
CA TRP A 206 0.70 -15.22 5.79
C TRP A 206 2.03 -15.96 5.69
N VAL A 207 2.50 -16.57 6.79
CA VAL A 207 3.68 -17.45 6.78
C VAL A 207 3.47 -18.64 5.83
N LYS A 208 2.34 -19.34 5.96
CA LYS A 208 2.00 -20.49 5.10
C LYS A 208 1.88 -20.09 3.62
N LEU A 209 1.34 -18.90 3.33
CA LEU A 209 1.29 -18.37 1.97
C LEU A 209 2.69 -18.06 1.43
N LEU A 210 3.56 -17.45 2.22
CA LEU A 210 4.95 -17.23 1.84
C LEU A 210 5.67 -18.55 1.56
N ASP A 211 5.54 -19.55 2.45
CA ASP A 211 6.15 -20.87 2.29
C ASP A 211 5.70 -21.54 1.00
N ARG A 212 4.39 -21.60 0.76
CA ARG A 212 3.82 -22.12 -0.49
C ARG A 212 4.43 -21.43 -1.72
N THR A 213 4.56 -20.10 -1.67
CA THR A 213 5.10 -19.33 -2.81
C THR A 213 6.60 -19.61 -3.01
N LEU A 214 7.34 -19.82 -1.92
CA LEU A 214 8.75 -20.21 -1.98
C LEU A 214 8.93 -21.66 -2.48
N ASP A 215 7.97 -22.54 -2.26
CA ASP A 215 8.01 -23.93 -2.73
C ASP A 215 7.82 -24.05 -4.26
N ASP A 216 7.22 -23.05 -4.91
CA ASP A 216 7.10 -22.95 -6.37
C ASP A 216 8.45 -22.59 -7.07
N ARG A 217 9.55 -22.52 -6.32
CA ARG A 217 10.90 -22.33 -6.86
C ARG A 217 11.45 -23.63 -7.43
N GLY A 218 12.02 -23.55 -8.63
CA GLY A 218 12.75 -24.67 -9.22
C GLY A 218 14.09 -24.93 -8.53
N LYS A 219 14.82 -25.96 -8.99
CA LYS A 219 16.15 -26.34 -8.47
C LYS A 219 17.20 -25.23 -8.47
N ARG A 220 17.02 -24.20 -9.31
CA ARG A 220 17.92 -23.02 -9.41
C ARG A 220 17.51 -21.88 -8.47
N GLY A 221 16.54 -22.10 -7.58
CA GLY A 221 16.01 -21.07 -6.68
C GLY A 221 15.14 -20.00 -7.36
N VAL A 222 14.88 -20.13 -8.66
CA VAL A 222 14.04 -19.21 -9.43
C VAL A 222 12.59 -19.64 -9.31
N TRP A 223 11.73 -18.71 -8.89
CA TRP A 223 10.29 -18.90 -8.85
C TRP A 223 9.73 -19.00 -10.26
N THR A 224 8.84 -19.97 -10.51
CA THR A 224 8.16 -20.12 -11.80
C THR A 224 6.66 -19.99 -11.60
N PRO A 225 5.95 -19.23 -12.44
CA PRO A 225 4.52 -19.02 -12.27
C PRO A 225 3.74 -20.35 -12.34
N PRO A 226 2.97 -20.71 -11.30
CA PRO A 226 2.15 -21.92 -11.32
C PRO A 226 1.00 -21.74 -12.32
N ARG A 227 0.50 -22.85 -12.88
CA ARG A 227 -0.61 -22.82 -13.87
C ARG A 227 -1.90 -22.22 -13.31
N SER A 228 -2.08 -22.24 -11.99
CA SER A 228 -3.23 -21.64 -11.30
C SER A 228 -3.18 -20.12 -11.25
N MET A 229 -2.00 -19.52 -11.42
CA MET A 229 -1.83 -18.08 -11.28
C MET A 229 -2.40 -17.34 -12.48
N SER A 230 -3.19 -16.32 -12.19
CA SER A 230 -3.69 -15.34 -13.14
C SER A 230 -3.17 -13.95 -12.78
N MET A 231 -2.64 -13.24 -13.77
CA MET A 231 -2.38 -11.82 -13.64
C MET A 231 -3.69 -11.04 -13.78
N PRO A 232 -3.97 -10.05 -12.91
CA PRO A 232 -5.15 -9.21 -13.07
C PRO A 232 -5.05 -8.40 -14.36
N GLY A 233 -6.19 -8.08 -14.98
CA GLY A 233 -6.23 -7.26 -16.19
C GLY A 233 -5.63 -5.86 -16.00
N GLN A 234 -5.69 -5.34 -14.77
CA GLN A 234 -5.00 -4.13 -14.34
C GLN A 234 -4.50 -4.32 -12.90
N VAL A 235 -3.22 -4.07 -12.66
CA VAL A 235 -2.66 -4.11 -11.30
C VAL A 235 -3.16 -2.92 -10.49
N PRO A 236 -3.64 -3.11 -9.25
CA PRO A 236 -4.08 -2.02 -8.39
C PRO A 236 -2.99 -0.95 -8.19
N PRO A 237 -3.33 0.35 -8.17
CA PRO A 237 -2.35 1.45 -8.07
C PRO A 237 -1.38 1.37 -6.88
N TRP A 238 -1.80 0.74 -5.78
CA TRP A 238 -0.96 0.61 -4.58
C TRP A 238 0.15 -0.46 -4.73
N ALA A 239 -0.13 -1.52 -5.49
CA ALA A 239 0.75 -2.66 -5.74
C ALA A 239 1.59 -2.49 -7.02
N TRP A 240 1.06 -1.78 -8.02
CA TRP A 240 1.72 -1.52 -9.30
C TRP A 240 3.16 -0.97 -9.22
N PRO A 241 3.54 -0.14 -8.22
CA PRO A 241 4.93 0.28 -8.07
C PRO A 241 5.90 -0.86 -7.77
N VAL A 242 5.42 -1.94 -7.14
CA VAL A 242 6.23 -3.07 -6.65
C VAL A 242 6.36 -4.13 -7.74
N LEU A 243 5.29 -4.40 -8.49
CA LEU A 243 5.22 -5.48 -9.46
C LEU A 243 4.11 -5.27 -10.50
N PRO A 244 4.29 -5.73 -11.76
CA PRO A 244 5.57 -6.09 -12.39
C PRO A 244 6.46 -4.87 -12.59
N LEU A 245 7.77 -5.03 -12.43
CA LEU A 245 8.75 -3.96 -12.66
C LEU A 245 9.14 -3.86 -14.13
N HIS A 246 9.17 -4.99 -14.84
CA HIS A 246 9.44 -5.00 -16.27
C HIS A 246 8.47 -4.14 -17.08
N ASP A 247 8.99 -3.54 -18.14
CA ASP A 247 8.19 -2.80 -19.12
C ASP A 247 7.63 -3.80 -20.14
N GLY A 248 6.29 -3.86 -20.24
CA GLY A 248 5.60 -4.72 -21.19
C GLY A 248 5.95 -4.44 -22.66
N ALA A 249 6.53 -3.26 -22.97
CA ALA A 249 7.00 -2.88 -24.29
C ALA A 249 8.43 -3.38 -24.61
N LEU A 250 9.32 -3.50 -23.60
CA LEU A 250 10.67 -4.07 -23.75
C LEU A 250 10.67 -5.60 -23.72
N ALA A 251 9.60 -6.22 -23.23
CA ALA A 251 9.35 -7.67 -23.29
C ALA A 251 8.90 -8.17 -24.68
N ALA A 252 9.22 -7.44 -25.76
CA ALA A 252 9.04 -7.93 -27.13
C ALA A 252 10.06 -9.02 -27.52
N GLY A 253 11.11 -9.24 -26.69
CA GLY A 253 12.13 -10.27 -26.88
C GLY A 253 12.41 -11.18 -25.68
N ALA A 254 12.05 -10.77 -24.45
CA ALA A 254 12.09 -11.63 -23.27
C ALA A 254 10.71 -12.25 -23.03
N ASP A 255 10.64 -13.54 -22.69
CA ASP A 255 9.36 -14.15 -22.31
C ASP A 255 8.81 -13.39 -21.09
N LYS A 256 7.59 -12.83 -21.22
CA LYS A 256 6.93 -12.10 -20.12
C LYS A 256 6.87 -12.94 -18.85
N ALA A 257 6.77 -14.27 -18.98
CA ALA A 257 6.82 -15.20 -17.86
C ALA A 257 8.20 -15.21 -17.17
N GLU A 258 9.29 -15.11 -17.93
CA GLU A 258 10.66 -15.06 -17.41
C GLU A 258 10.94 -13.74 -16.68
N ALA A 259 10.52 -12.61 -17.24
CA ALA A 259 10.66 -11.31 -16.59
C ALA A 259 9.87 -11.23 -15.27
N LEU A 260 8.63 -11.75 -15.27
CA LEU A 260 7.82 -11.87 -14.06
C LEU A 260 8.48 -12.80 -13.03
N SER A 261 9.06 -13.91 -13.49
CA SER A 261 9.76 -14.88 -12.64
C SER A 261 10.94 -14.22 -11.91
N ALA A 262 11.72 -13.40 -12.61
CA ALA A 262 12.82 -12.65 -12.03
C ALA A 262 12.31 -11.65 -10.97
N ASP A 263 11.33 -10.81 -11.33
CA ASP A 263 10.76 -9.81 -10.42
C ASP A 263 10.25 -10.46 -9.12
N VAL A 264 9.47 -11.55 -9.23
CA VAL A 264 8.93 -12.27 -8.07
C VAL A 264 10.03 -12.93 -7.26
N THR A 265 11.03 -13.54 -7.91
CA THR A 265 12.15 -14.21 -7.21
C THR A 265 12.90 -13.23 -6.31
N PHE A 266 13.28 -12.06 -6.82
CA PHE A 266 13.96 -11.04 -6.02
C PHE A 266 13.08 -10.52 -4.88
N ARG A 267 11.78 -10.37 -5.15
CA ARG A 267 10.83 -9.89 -4.16
C ARG A 267 10.62 -10.90 -3.02
N LEU A 268 10.48 -12.19 -3.33
CA LEU A 268 10.42 -13.25 -2.34
C LEU A 268 11.69 -13.34 -1.49
N ALA A 269 12.86 -13.16 -2.10
CA ALA A 269 14.13 -13.09 -1.36
C ALA A 269 14.16 -11.91 -0.39
N LEU A 270 13.70 -10.73 -0.81
CA LEU A 270 13.56 -9.55 0.06
C LEU A 270 12.59 -9.82 1.21
N ILE A 271 11.40 -10.37 0.94
CA ILE A 271 10.40 -10.71 1.96
C ILE A 271 10.97 -11.70 2.96
N ALA A 272 11.63 -12.76 2.50
CA ALA A 272 12.27 -13.76 3.36
C ALA A 272 13.35 -13.14 4.25
N LYS A 273 14.20 -12.26 3.70
CA LYS A 273 15.20 -11.51 4.47
C LYS A 273 14.57 -10.63 5.53
N LEU A 274 13.51 -9.88 5.18
CA LEU A 274 12.77 -9.02 6.11
C LEU A 274 12.08 -9.85 7.21
N ALA A 275 11.65 -11.06 6.90
CA ALA A 275 11.10 -12.02 7.84
C ALA A 275 12.17 -12.67 8.76
N GLY A 276 13.45 -12.31 8.61
CA GLY A 276 14.55 -12.87 9.39
C GLY A 276 15.01 -14.26 8.93
N ARG A 277 14.65 -14.70 7.72
CA ARG A 277 15.13 -15.97 7.16
C ARG A 277 16.50 -15.81 6.51
N THR A 278 17.36 -16.81 6.70
CA THR A 278 18.65 -16.88 6.02
C THR A 278 18.44 -17.20 4.53
N LEU A 279 19.07 -16.42 3.65
CA LEU A 279 19.10 -16.70 2.22
C LEU A 279 20.31 -17.57 1.91
N GLU A 280 20.08 -18.82 1.49
CA GLU A 280 21.14 -19.70 1.01
C GLU A 280 21.35 -19.45 -0.48
N PHE A 281 22.56 -19.01 -0.84
CA PHE A 281 23.00 -18.93 -2.23
C PHE A 281 23.79 -20.21 -2.53
N SER A 282 23.17 -21.15 -3.27
CA SER A 282 23.83 -22.37 -3.75
C SER A 282 24.65 -22.10 -5.00
#